data_AF-A0A553GMT9-F1
#
_entry.id   AF-A0A553GMT9-F1
#
_cell.length_a   1.000
_cell.length_b   1.000
_cell.length_c   1.000
_cell.angle_alpha   90.00
_cell.angle_beta   90.00
_cell.angle_gamma   90.00
#
_symmetry.space_group_name_H-M   'P 1'
#
loop_
_entity.id
_entity.type
_entity.pdbx_description
1 polymer ?
#
loop_
_entity_poly.entity_id
_entity_poly.type
_entity_poly.pdbx_seq_one_letter_code
_entity_poly.pdbx_strand_id
1 'polypeptide(L)'
;MAKSKLRKKKPATINKSSSQHNFITRLKELCDLVQCDAMLHIKSQRDINLLNIHRYRIGRVRNVHSDYGQGNYKQNYTKIIKLFSKFKRTQIVGTNTKVSLVDLCYINALKKYINSKYFENKHLKEEYLEQLNRFFKDEEAFISEIFNYLNLLAYYDNLPNAPICSFDISFSRHIGCGCHLLGDINFNVYIRRPIKEYATINKQSRPIYKVFIPASKPEYNLYCHIQRNLLSNLYKGDKDELEVYIQGHAINRYKERTNPIGDIIKRFHFSQSLICDPIPVVIGQCIYIPCNMTKIRIGYFVAEIIDDIIVIKTFILATHASAPEGQKFQKLTGLSKHDMNYWDITKLETFINNTMPSDNPLYPYFKESGLISLFDLDDTFTSPDKKSNTEATWQHMLNCISKQHIHQNTSQEEMENTKLEELMV
;
A
#
# COMPACT_ATOMS: atom_id res chain seq x y z
N MET A 1 36.04 26.11 -33.01
CA MET A 1 35.22 26.01 -31.79
C MET A 1 35.93 25.14 -30.76
N ALA A 2 36.49 25.72 -29.70
CA ALA A 2 37.28 25.00 -28.70
C ALA A 2 36.37 24.24 -27.72
N LYS A 3 36.59 22.93 -27.56
CA LYS A 3 35.87 22.07 -26.60
C LYS A 3 36.20 22.50 -25.17
N SER A 4 35.19 22.97 -24.44
CA SER A 4 35.24 23.28 -23.00
C SER A 4 35.75 22.07 -22.21
N LYS A 5 36.89 22.23 -21.51
CA LYS A 5 37.46 21.19 -20.64
C LYS A 5 36.54 21.03 -19.42
N LEU A 6 35.85 19.88 -19.33
CA LEU A 6 35.08 19.46 -18.16
C LEU A 6 35.96 19.49 -16.91
N ARG A 7 35.76 20.49 -16.06
CA ARG A 7 36.45 20.68 -14.78
C ARG A 7 36.05 19.52 -13.86
N LYS A 8 36.97 18.56 -13.62
CA LYS A 8 36.77 17.48 -12.63
C LYS A 8 36.49 18.10 -11.26
N LYS A 9 35.25 18.03 -10.77
CA LYS A 9 34.90 18.40 -9.39
C LYS A 9 35.73 17.54 -8.45
N LYS A 10 36.59 18.16 -7.64
CA LYS A 10 37.27 17.47 -6.52
C LYS A 10 36.19 16.82 -5.65
N PRO A 11 36.32 15.54 -5.27
CA PRO A 11 35.37 14.90 -4.39
C PRO A 11 35.30 15.70 -3.09
N ALA A 12 34.08 16.10 -2.69
CA ALA A 12 33.87 16.80 -1.44
C ALA A 12 34.45 15.96 -0.30
N THR A 13 35.36 16.52 0.49
CA THR A 13 35.87 15.92 1.71
C THR A 13 34.70 15.79 2.67
N ILE A 14 34.12 14.60 2.75
CA ILE A 14 33.06 14.31 3.72
C ILE A 14 33.67 14.48 5.11
N ASN A 15 33.21 15.49 5.85
CA ASN A 15 33.65 15.75 7.21
C ASN A 15 33.20 14.58 8.10
N LYS A 16 34.07 13.58 8.30
CA LYS A 16 33.74 12.33 9.03
C LYS A 16 33.15 12.61 10.41
N SER A 17 33.60 13.70 11.06
CA SER A 17 33.16 14.14 12.39
C SER A 17 31.66 14.43 12.47
N SER A 18 31.06 15.07 11.47
CA SER A 18 29.64 15.45 11.53
C SER A 18 28.70 14.24 11.47
N SER A 19 29.06 13.22 10.68
CA SER A 19 28.25 12.01 10.56
C SER A 19 28.30 11.12 11.81
N GLN A 20 29.42 11.12 12.53
CA GLN A 20 29.57 10.42 13.80
C GLN A 20 28.82 11.16 14.90
N HIS A 21 28.91 12.48 14.94
CA HIS A 21 28.16 13.31 15.89
C HIS A 21 26.65 13.06 15.80
N ASN A 22 26.06 13.15 14.61
CA ASN A 22 24.62 12.91 14.42
C ASN A 22 24.19 11.49 14.84
N PHE A 23 25.05 10.50 14.63
CA PHE A 23 24.79 9.13 15.07
C PHE A 23 24.79 9.01 16.59
N ILE A 24 25.82 9.54 17.26
CA ILE A 24 25.94 9.46 18.72
C ILE A 24 24.84 10.26 19.41
N THR A 25 24.55 11.47 18.94
CA THR A 25 23.45 12.30 19.47
C THR A 25 22.12 11.57 19.35
N ARG A 26 21.81 11.03 18.17
CA ARG A 26 20.56 10.29 17.97
C ARG A 26 20.50 8.99 18.80
N LEU A 27 21.61 8.29 18.96
CA LEU A 27 21.66 7.07 19.78
C LEU A 27 21.41 7.38 21.26
N LYS A 28 21.95 8.49 21.78
CA LYS A 28 21.63 8.97 23.14
C LYS A 28 20.14 9.21 23.32
N GLU A 29 19.52 9.97 22.40
CA GLU A 29 18.06 10.19 22.44
C GLU A 29 17.27 8.88 22.46
N LEU A 30 17.68 7.87 21.67
CA LEU A 30 17.01 6.58 21.64
C LEU A 30 17.16 5.80 22.96
N CYS A 31 18.31 5.91 23.62
CA CYS A 31 18.57 5.35 24.94
C CYS A 31 17.75 6.06 26.03
N ASP A 32 17.67 7.39 25.99
CA ASP A 32 16.88 8.20 26.91
C ASP A 32 15.38 7.86 26.83
N LEU A 33 14.87 7.61 25.62
CA LEU A 33 13.48 7.17 25.39
C LEU A 33 13.11 5.87 26.11
N VAL A 34 14.10 5.02 26.42
CA VAL A 34 13.91 3.73 27.09
C VAL A 34 14.58 3.67 28.46
N GLN A 35 15.01 4.83 28.98
CA GLN A 35 15.68 5.00 30.28
C GLN A 35 16.94 4.13 30.42
N CYS A 36 17.64 3.86 29.31
CA CYS A 36 18.86 3.05 29.30
C CYS A 36 20.09 3.96 29.34
N ASP A 37 20.90 3.86 30.39
CA ASP A 37 22.05 4.73 30.61
C ASP A 37 23.37 4.16 30.04
N ALA A 38 23.30 3.10 29.22
CA ALA A 38 24.47 2.47 28.60
C ALA A 38 25.41 3.45 27.87
N MET A 39 24.87 4.57 27.35
CA MET A 39 25.64 5.62 26.70
C MET A 39 26.56 6.40 27.65
N LEU A 40 26.31 6.41 28.97
CA LEU A 40 27.20 7.01 29.98
C LEU A 40 28.55 6.27 30.08
N HIS A 41 28.58 5.01 29.64
CA HIS A 41 29.78 4.17 29.66
C HIS A 41 30.57 4.23 28.34
N ILE A 42 30.14 5.03 27.37
CA ILE A 42 30.83 5.27 26.10
C ILE A 42 31.51 6.64 26.19
N LYS A 43 32.70 6.68 26.79
CA LYS A 43 33.38 7.94 27.16
C LYS A 43 34.50 8.31 26.21
N SER A 44 35.19 7.32 25.63
CA SER A 44 36.38 7.58 24.82
C SER A 44 36.06 7.65 23.32
N GLN A 45 36.89 8.36 22.57
CA GLN A 45 36.82 8.35 21.11
C GLN A 45 37.03 6.93 20.53
N ARG A 46 37.78 6.08 21.25
CA ARG A 46 37.96 4.67 20.91
C ARG A 46 36.63 3.92 20.98
N ASP A 47 35.85 4.11 22.03
CA ASP A 47 34.53 3.46 22.20
C ASP A 47 33.58 3.90 21.08
N ILE A 48 33.54 5.21 20.78
CA ILE A 48 32.75 5.77 19.69
C ILE A 48 33.15 5.13 18.34
N ASN A 49 34.45 4.94 18.10
CA ASN A 49 34.93 4.30 16.87
C ASN A 49 34.53 2.82 16.81
N LEU A 50 34.65 2.08 17.92
CA LEU A 50 34.24 0.67 18.02
C LEU A 50 32.73 0.49 17.85
N LEU A 51 31.92 1.34 18.49
CA LEU A 51 30.49 1.38 18.30
C LEU A 51 30.13 1.65 16.83
N ASN A 52 30.82 2.60 16.19
CA ASN A 52 30.60 2.93 14.78
C ASN A 52 31.03 1.81 13.80
N ILE A 53 31.94 0.91 14.20
CA ILE A 53 32.28 -0.32 13.44
C ILE A 53 31.09 -1.29 13.42
N HIS A 54 30.40 -1.43 14.55
CA HIS A 54 29.23 -2.31 14.66
C HIS A 54 27.98 -1.78 13.94
N ARG A 55 27.99 -0.51 13.53
CA ARG A 55 26.86 0.12 12.84
C ARG A 55 26.76 -0.31 11.39
N TYR A 56 25.63 -0.93 11.05
CA TYR A 56 25.22 -1.07 9.66
C TYR A 56 24.77 0.27 9.09
N ARG A 57 25.29 0.63 7.93
CA ARG A 57 24.82 1.77 7.15
C ARG A 57 23.79 1.31 6.13
N ILE A 58 22.73 2.09 5.96
CA ILE A 58 21.83 1.93 4.82
C ILE A 58 22.62 2.34 3.57
N GLY A 59 23.02 1.33 2.81
CA GLY A 59 23.87 1.47 1.64
C GLY A 59 23.09 1.99 0.43
N ARG A 60 23.53 1.55 -0.74
CA ARG A 60 22.90 1.89 -2.02
C ARG A 60 22.45 0.61 -2.73
N VAL A 61 21.66 0.78 -3.78
CA VAL A 61 21.44 -0.31 -4.73
C VAL A 61 22.80 -0.66 -5.35
N ARG A 62 23.25 -1.90 -5.22
CA ARG A 62 24.50 -2.41 -5.82
C ARG A 62 24.25 -2.88 -7.23
N ASN A 63 23.31 -3.81 -7.37
CA ASN A 63 22.98 -4.46 -8.62
C ASN A 63 21.53 -4.16 -9.00
N VAL A 64 21.31 -4.00 -10.31
CA VAL A 64 19.99 -3.94 -10.91
C VAL A 64 19.94 -5.05 -11.95
N HIS A 65 19.02 -5.99 -11.77
CA HIS A 65 18.73 -7.05 -12.71
C HIS A 65 17.45 -6.64 -13.43
N SER A 66 17.51 -6.26 -14.70
CA SER A 66 16.35 -5.71 -15.41
C SER A 66 16.15 -6.35 -16.77
N ASP A 67 14.90 -6.77 -17.04
CA ASP A 67 14.44 -7.26 -18.34
C ASP A 67 14.29 -6.13 -19.39
N TYR A 68 14.49 -4.88 -18.98
CA TYR A 68 14.36 -3.65 -19.77
C TYR A 68 15.71 -2.94 -20.00
N GLY A 69 16.82 -3.54 -19.58
CA GLY A 69 18.16 -2.97 -19.72
C GLY A 69 18.56 -1.99 -18.60
N GLN A 70 19.69 -1.30 -18.78
CA GLN A 70 20.30 -0.41 -17.78
C GLN A 70 19.63 0.97 -17.78
N GLY A 71 18.43 1.07 -17.20
CA GLY A 71 17.80 2.36 -16.91
C GLY A 71 18.40 3.07 -15.68
N ASN A 72 17.90 4.27 -15.36
CA ASN A 72 18.28 5.04 -14.16
C ASN A 72 17.78 4.43 -12.83
N TYR A 73 17.34 3.17 -12.86
CA TYR A 73 16.78 2.43 -11.72
C TYR A 73 17.68 2.45 -10.49
N LYS A 74 18.99 2.23 -10.66
CA LYS A 74 19.95 2.20 -9.55
C LYS A 74 19.90 3.49 -8.71
N GLN A 75 19.87 4.64 -9.39
CA GLN A 75 19.82 5.94 -8.71
C GLN A 75 18.44 6.21 -8.11
N ASN A 76 17.37 5.92 -8.86
CA ASN A 76 16.00 6.13 -8.43
C ASN A 76 15.66 5.30 -7.18
N TYR A 77 15.89 3.99 -7.22
CA TYR A 77 15.63 3.12 -6.08
C TYR A 77 16.59 3.38 -4.92
N THR A 78 17.84 3.82 -5.15
CA THR A 78 18.70 4.26 -4.04
C THR A 78 18.10 5.47 -3.31
N LYS A 79 17.53 6.44 -4.03
CA LYS A 79 16.85 7.59 -3.42
C LYS A 79 15.61 7.14 -2.64
N ILE A 80 14.78 6.29 -3.24
CA ILE A 80 13.57 5.73 -2.62
C ILE A 80 13.93 4.99 -1.33
N ILE A 81 14.86 4.02 -1.37
CA ILE A 81 15.27 3.25 -0.19
C ILE A 81 15.80 4.16 0.92
N LYS A 82 16.63 5.15 0.59
CA LYS A 82 17.15 6.11 1.58
C LYS A 82 16.04 6.95 2.21
N LEU A 83 15.08 7.41 1.43
CA LEU A 83 13.92 8.14 1.94
C LEU A 83 13.11 7.22 2.86
N PHE A 84 12.79 6.01 2.39
CA PHE A 84 11.99 5.05 3.12
C PHE A 84 12.62 4.58 4.43
N SER A 85 13.93 4.37 4.45
CA SER A 85 14.67 3.95 5.67
C SER A 85 14.63 4.96 6.81
N LYS A 86 14.29 6.23 6.52
CA LYS A 86 14.18 7.31 7.50
C LYS A 86 12.76 7.50 8.03
N PHE A 87 11.74 6.90 7.40
CA PHE A 87 10.38 7.00 7.92
C PHE A 87 10.27 6.27 9.26
N LYS A 88 9.74 6.95 10.27
CA LYS A 88 9.49 6.38 11.60
C LYS A 88 8.20 5.56 11.57
N ARG A 89 8.33 4.23 11.49
CA ARG A 89 7.17 3.31 11.36
C ARG A 89 7.12 2.28 12.47
N THR A 90 8.27 1.81 12.95
CA THR A 90 8.36 0.75 13.94
C THR A 90 8.09 1.34 15.32
N GLN A 91 7.01 0.92 15.98
CA GLN A 91 6.68 1.37 17.33
C GLN A 91 7.62 0.70 18.35
N ILE A 92 8.20 1.48 19.26
CA ILE A 92 8.97 0.95 20.39
C ILE A 92 7.99 0.29 21.35
N VAL A 93 8.28 -0.95 21.77
CA VAL A 93 7.39 -1.73 22.66
C VAL A 93 7.14 -0.96 23.95
N GLY A 94 5.88 -0.86 24.37
CA GLY A 94 5.50 -0.15 25.60
C GLY A 94 5.50 1.39 25.49
N THR A 95 5.67 1.96 24.30
CA THR A 95 5.60 3.41 24.09
C THR A 95 4.75 3.77 22.85
N ASN A 96 4.33 5.02 22.71
CA ASN A 96 3.70 5.54 21.49
C ASN A 96 4.71 6.07 20.46
N THR A 97 6.01 5.97 20.75
CA THR A 97 7.08 6.51 19.91
C THR A 97 7.40 5.55 18.77
N LYS A 98 7.55 6.09 17.56
CA LYS A 98 8.00 5.35 16.38
C LYS A 98 9.45 5.68 16.03
N VAL A 99 10.17 4.67 15.58
CA VAL A 99 11.57 4.75 15.13
C VAL A 99 11.71 4.34 13.68
N SER A 100 12.78 4.80 13.05
CA SER A 100 13.11 4.49 11.66
C SER A 100 14.01 3.26 11.54
N LEU A 101 14.16 2.72 10.33
CA LEU A 101 15.12 1.64 10.10
C LEU A 101 16.57 2.08 10.40
N VAL A 102 16.89 3.36 10.16
CA VAL A 102 18.18 3.95 10.54
C VAL A 102 18.39 3.92 12.06
N ASP A 103 17.36 4.27 12.84
CA ASP A 103 17.41 4.21 14.30
C ASP A 103 17.62 2.76 14.79
N LEU A 104 16.96 1.79 14.17
CA LEU A 104 17.16 0.37 14.51
C LEU A 104 18.59 -0.10 14.21
N CYS A 105 19.21 0.39 13.13
CA CYS A 105 20.64 0.12 12.87
C CYS A 105 21.54 0.69 13.98
N TYR A 106 21.15 1.80 14.60
CA TYR A 106 21.92 2.43 15.68
C TYR A 106 21.80 1.63 16.98
N ILE A 107 20.59 1.21 17.35
CA ILE A 107 20.36 0.34 18.51
C ILE A 107 21.08 -1.00 18.35
N ASN A 108 21.00 -1.63 17.16
CA ASN A 108 21.71 -2.89 16.91
C ASN A 108 23.23 -2.73 17.03
N ALA A 109 23.78 -1.59 16.60
CA ALA A 109 25.19 -1.27 16.79
C ALA A 109 25.57 -1.23 18.28
N LEU A 110 24.73 -0.60 19.10
CA LEU A 110 24.92 -0.50 20.55
C LEU A 110 24.85 -1.87 21.21
N LYS A 111 23.83 -2.68 20.92
CA LYS A 111 23.70 -4.05 21.43
C LYS A 111 24.96 -4.88 21.11
N LYS A 112 25.46 -4.80 19.88
CA LYS A 112 26.69 -5.51 19.47
C LYS A 112 27.93 -5.00 20.18
N TYR A 113 28.03 -3.69 20.39
CA TYR A 113 29.13 -3.09 21.16
C TYR A 113 29.13 -3.56 22.62
N ILE A 114 27.97 -3.48 23.30
CA ILE A 114 27.79 -3.95 24.69
C ILE A 114 28.11 -5.44 24.80
N ASN A 115 27.69 -6.25 23.82
CA ASN A 115 27.97 -7.68 23.81
C ASN A 115 29.44 -8.02 23.50
N SER A 116 30.21 -7.07 22.96
CA SER A 116 31.60 -7.27 22.55
C SER A 116 32.55 -7.35 23.75
N LYS A 117 33.75 -7.90 23.52
CA LYS A 117 34.84 -7.91 24.51
C LYS A 117 35.39 -6.53 24.88
N TYR A 118 35.00 -5.49 24.14
CA TYR A 118 35.49 -4.12 24.34
C TYR A 118 34.65 -3.32 25.32
N PHE A 119 33.48 -3.82 25.72
CA PHE A 119 32.66 -3.17 26.73
C PHE A 119 33.27 -3.43 28.13
N GLU A 120 33.74 -2.37 28.78
CA GLU A 120 34.51 -2.46 30.03
C GLU A 120 33.65 -2.91 31.22
N ASN A 121 32.38 -2.50 31.28
CA ASN A 121 31.48 -2.73 32.40
C ASN A 121 30.75 -4.08 32.28
N LYS A 122 31.51 -5.18 32.32
CA LYS A 122 30.99 -6.54 32.06
C LYS A 122 29.81 -6.94 32.95
N HIS A 123 29.74 -6.44 34.19
CA HIS A 123 28.65 -6.74 35.12
C HIS A 123 27.31 -6.10 34.71
N LEU A 124 27.33 -4.97 33.99
CA LEU A 124 26.12 -4.28 33.49
C LEU A 124 25.68 -4.76 32.11
N LYS A 125 26.48 -5.63 31.47
CA LYS A 125 26.24 -6.09 30.10
C LYS A 125 24.86 -6.73 29.95
N GLU A 126 24.52 -7.65 30.84
CA GLU A 126 23.27 -8.41 30.77
C GLU A 126 22.07 -7.49 31.04
N GLU A 127 22.16 -6.64 32.06
CA GLU A 127 21.15 -5.64 32.40
C GLU A 127 20.82 -4.72 31.21
N TYR A 128 21.83 -4.15 30.55
CA TYR A 128 21.59 -3.27 29.41
C TYR A 128 21.05 -3.99 28.18
N LEU A 129 21.50 -5.22 27.92
CA LEU A 129 20.96 -6.00 26.82
C LEU A 129 19.51 -6.38 27.10
N GLU A 130 19.17 -6.78 28.32
CA GLU A 130 17.80 -7.07 28.73
C GLU A 130 16.91 -5.84 28.59
N GLN A 131 17.35 -4.69 29.10
CA GLN A 131 16.62 -3.43 28.98
C GLN A 131 16.39 -3.07 27.52
N LEU A 132 17.42 -3.07 26.68
CA LEU A 132 17.27 -2.76 25.25
C LEU A 132 16.42 -3.81 24.53
N ASN A 133 16.47 -5.08 24.90
CA ASN A 133 15.67 -6.15 24.29
C ASN A 133 14.19 -6.07 24.67
N ARG A 134 13.87 -5.52 25.85
CA ARG A 134 12.49 -5.25 26.28
C ARG A 134 11.77 -4.26 25.34
N PHE A 135 12.50 -3.26 24.85
CA PHE A 135 11.94 -2.18 24.03
C PHE A 135 12.15 -2.38 22.53
N PHE A 136 13.30 -2.93 22.16
CA PHE A 136 13.71 -3.17 20.78
C PHE A 136 13.93 -4.66 20.58
N LYS A 137 13.32 -5.24 19.54
CA LYS A 137 13.45 -6.66 19.23
C LYS A 137 14.93 -7.07 18.94
N ASP A 138 15.18 -8.36 18.92
CA ASP A 138 16.51 -8.95 18.66
C ASP A 138 17.00 -8.78 17.21
N GLU A 139 18.13 -9.39 16.88
CA GLU A 139 18.74 -9.30 15.55
C GLU A 139 17.88 -9.98 14.46
N GLU A 140 17.22 -11.10 14.75
CA GLU A 140 16.35 -11.77 13.79
C GLU A 140 15.14 -10.90 13.44
N ALA A 141 14.53 -10.30 14.47
CA ALA A 141 13.45 -9.36 14.27
C ALA A 141 13.90 -8.07 13.57
N PHE A 142 15.13 -7.60 13.78
CA PHE A 142 15.70 -6.50 12.98
C PHE A 142 15.82 -6.85 11.50
N ILE A 143 16.30 -8.06 11.18
CA ILE A 143 16.38 -8.54 9.79
C ILE A 143 14.98 -8.67 9.19
N SER A 144 14.05 -9.28 9.92
CA SER A 144 12.64 -9.39 9.53
C SER A 144 12.02 -8.01 9.26
N GLU A 145 12.33 -7.02 10.08
CA GLU A 145 11.87 -5.65 9.86
C GLU A 145 12.41 -5.08 8.55
N ILE A 146 13.70 -5.25 8.21
CA ILE A 146 14.23 -4.81 6.91
C ILE A 146 13.46 -5.48 5.76
N PHE A 147 13.20 -6.78 5.85
CA PHE A 147 12.39 -7.49 4.85
C PHE A 147 10.97 -6.94 4.76
N ASN A 148 10.32 -6.59 5.88
CA ASN A 148 9.02 -5.92 5.89
C ASN A 148 9.08 -4.57 5.16
N TYR A 149 10.14 -3.77 5.36
CA TYR A 149 10.34 -2.53 4.62
C TYR A 149 10.49 -2.77 3.11
N LEU A 150 11.19 -3.82 2.70
CA LEU A 150 11.35 -4.16 1.28
C LEU A 150 10.06 -4.66 0.64
N ASN A 151 9.35 -5.54 1.32
CA ASN A 151 8.05 -6.02 0.87
C ASN A 151 7.16 -4.82 0.63
N LEU A 152 7.11 -3.91 1.61
CA LEU A 152 6.32 -2.68 1.53
C LEU A 152 6.71 -1.78 0.34
N LEU A 153 8.00 -1.67 0.00
CA LEU A 153 8.43 -1.02 -1.24
C LEU A 153 7.90 -1.72 -2.50
N ALA A 154 7.88 -3.07 -2.51
CA ALA A 154 7.29 -3.83 -3.60
C ALA A 154 5.77 -3.58 -3.71
N TYR A 155 5.04 -3.50 -2.59
CA TYR A 155 3.61 -3.11 -2.59
C TYR A 155 3.40 -1.71 -3.19
N TYR A 156 4.32 -0.77 -2.96
CA TYR A 156 4.17 0.60 -3.45
C TYR A 156 4.50 0.79 -4.93
N ASP A 157 5.26 -0.11 -5.55
CA ASP A 157 5.75 0.10 -6.91
C ASP A 157 5.02 -0.75 -7.96
N ASN A 158 4.41 -1.87 -7.55
CA ASN A 158 3.94 -2.87 -8.50
C ASN A 158 2.48 -2.72 -8.93
N LEU A 159 2.26 -2.88 -10.25
CA LEU A 159 0.96 -3.17 -10.85
C LEU A 159 1.15 -4.27 -11.91
N PRO A 160 0.19 -5.20 -12.09
CA PRO A 160 0.37 -6.36 -12.97
C PRO A 160 0.59 -6.02 -14.45
N ASN A 161 0.20 -4.83 -14.91
CA ASN A 161 0.38 -4.40 -16.32
C ASN A 161 1.60 -3.49 -16.53
N ALA A 162 2.49 -3.38 -15.56
CA ALA A 162 3.68 -2.51 -15.58
C ALA A 162 4.95 -3.33 -15.27
N PRO A 163 6.16 -2.76 -15.42
CA PRO A 163 7.38 -3.38 -14.91
C PRO A 163 7.24 -3.71 -13.42
N ILE A 164 7.62 -4.93 -13.05
CA ILE A 164 7.43 -5.49 -11.71
C ILE A 164 8.77 -5.47 -10.97
N CYS A 165 8.84 -4.81 -9.82
CA CYS A 165 10.02 -4.58 -9.01
C CYS A 165 10.03 -5.41 -7.73
N SER A 166 11.13 -6.12 -7.46
CA SER A 166 11.41 -6.75 -6.17
C SER A 166 12.79 -6.36 -5.66
N PHE A 167 12.99 -6.56 -4.37
CA PHE A 167 14.20 -6.15 -3.66
C PHE A 167 14.80 -7.34 -2.93
N ASP A 168 16.12 -7.32 -2.82
CA ASP A 168 16.91 -8.26 -2.03
C ASP A 168 17.98 -7.49 -1.25
N ILE A 169 18.45 -8.06 -0.15
CA ILE A 169 19.47 -7.45 0.72
C ILE A 169 20.72 -8.31 0.73
N SER A 170 21.86 -7.63 0.63
CA SER A 170 23.14 -8.22 0.97
C SER A 170 23.83 -7.40 2.05
N PHE A 171 24.30 -8.07 3.08
CA PHE A 171 25.15 -7.48 4.10
C PHE A 171 26.60 -7.62 3.64
N SER A 172 27.36 -6.53 3.71
CA SER A 172 28.79 -6.58 3.42
C SER A 172 29.56 -5.87 4.50
N ARG A 173 30.76 -6.35 4.80
CA ARG A 173 31.74 -5.61 5.60
C ARG A 173 32.92 -5.25 4.74
N HIS A 174 33.40 -4.02 4.84
CA HIS A 174 34.60 -3.57 4.15
C HIS A 174 35.53 -2.84 5.11
N ILE A 175 36.83 -2.92 4.87
CA ILE A 175 37.84 -2.18 5.63
C ILE A 175 37.80 -0.73 5.12
N GLY A 176 37.36 0.21 5.95
CA GLY A 176 37.39 1.63 5.63
C GLY A 176 38.80 2.23 5.75
N CYS A 177 39.00 3.44 5.20
CA CYS A 177 40.21 4.23 5.44
C CYS A 177 40.38 4.49 6.95
N GLY A 178 41.28 3.74 7.59
CA GLY A 178 41.49 3.70 9.03
C GLY A 178 41.41 2.31 9.68
N CYS A 179 41.45 1.21 8.91
CA CYS A 179 41.48 -0.17 9.42
C CYS A 179 40.23 -0.61 10.21
N HIS A 180 39.10 0.09 10.02
CA HIS A 180 37.84 -0.21 10.68
C HIS A 180 36.89 -0.93 9.73
N LEU A 181 36.34 -2.07 10.14
CA LEU A 181 35.30 -2.78 9.40
C LEU A 181 34.00 -1.97 9.47
N LEU A 182 33.44 -1.62 8.32
CA LEU A 182 32.13 -0.95 8.22
C LEU A 182 31.13 -1.92 7.61
N GLY A 183 30.02 -2.12 8.30
CA GLY A 183 28.88 -2.86 7.78
C GLY A 183 28.01 -1.98 6.87
N ASP A 184 27.68 -2.48 5.69
CA ASP A 184 26.67 -1.89 4.81
C ASP A 184 25.54 -2.89 4.57
N ILE A 185 24.31 -2.39 4.63
CA ILE A 185 23.11 -3.05 4.10
C ILE A 185 22.97 -2.57 2.66
N ASN A 186 23.23 -3.45 1.70
CA ASN A 186 23.14 -3.15 0.28
C ASN A 186 21.91 -3.81 -0.31
N PHE A 187 21.42 -3.23 -1.39
CA PHE A 187 20.18 -3.67 -2.00
C PHE A 187 20.45 -4.15 -3.43
N ASN A 188 19.85 -5.26 -3.81
CA ASN A 188 19.71 -5.66 -5.21
C ASN A 188 18.27 -5.40 -5.62
N VAL A 189 18.07 -4.89 -6.83
CA VAL A 189 16.75 -4.61 -7.38
C VAL A 189 16.55 -5.49 -8.60
N TYR A 190 15.41 -6.16 -8.68
CA TYR A 190 15.02 -6.98 -9.83
C TYR A 190 13.79 -6.37 -10.48
N ILE A 191 13.88 -6.04 -11.76
CA ILE A 191 12.84 -5.39 -12.55
C ILE A 191 12.47 -6.33 -13.68
N ARG A 192 11.34 -7.02 -13.49
CA ARG A 192 10.87 -8.07 -14.37
C ARG A 192 9.73 -7.57 -15.25
N ARG A 193 9.56 -8.20 -16.42
CA ARG A 193 8.37 -8.02 -17.24
C ARG A 193 7.15 -8.60 -16.51
N PRO A 194 5.95 -8.02 -16.71
CA PRO A 194 4.73 -8.63 -16.22
C PRO A 194 4.48 -9.97 -16.92
N ILE A 195 3.90 -10.92 -16.19
CA ILE A 195 3.45 -12.20 -16.75
C ILE A 195 2.14 -11.92 -17.51
N LYS A 196 2.25 -11.90 -18.83
CA LYS A 196 1.15 -11.55 -19.75
C LYS A 196 0.68 -12.80 -20.48
N GLU A 197 -0.62 -13.04 -20.44
CA GLU A 197 -1.30 -14.11 -21.15
C GLU A 197 -2.49 -13.55 -21.95
N TYR A 198 -3.26 -14.42 -22.58
CA TYR A 198 -4.42 -14.06 -23.39
C TYR A 198 -5.60 -14.95 -23.02
N ALA A 199 -6.77 -14.34 -22.82
CA ALA A 199 -8.03 -15.03 -22.59
C ALA A 199 -9.09 -14.56 -23.58
N THR A 200 -10.04 -15.43 -23.92
CA THR A 200 -11.15 -15.11 -24.81
C THR A 200 -12.30 -14.51 -23.99
N ILE A 201 -12.50 -13.20 -24.12
CA ILE A 201 -13.54 -12.45 -23.39
C ILE A 201 -14.46 -11.81 -24.42
N ASN A 202 -15.76 -12.11 -24.35
CA ASN A 202 -16.75 -11.67 -25.35
C ASN A 202 -16.33 -12.01 -26.79
N LYS A 203 -15.87 -13.25 -27.02
CA LYS A 203 -15.38 -13.75 -28.32
C LYS A 203 -14.14 -13.03 -28.87
N GLN A 204 -13.44 -12.25 -28.05
CA GLN A 204 -12.23 -11.54 -28.46
C GLN A 204 -11.06 -11.95 -27.58
N SER A 205 -9.91 -12.22 -28.20
CA SER A 205 -8.67 -12.46 -27.46
C SER A 205 -8.21 -11.14 -26.81
N ARG A 206 -8.11 -11.13 -25.48
CA ARG A 206 -7.72 -9.96 -24.70
C ARG A 206 -6.50 -10.28 -23.85
N PRO A 207 -5.53 -9.34 -23.75
CA PRO A 207 -4.39 -9.52 -22.88
C PRO A 207 -4.81 -9.45 -21.40
N ILE A 208 -4.34 -10.41 -20.62
CA ILE A 208 -4.53 -10.51 -19.18
C ILE A 208 -3.16 -10.61 -18.50
N TYR A 209 -3.06 -10.14 -17.26
CA TYR A 209 -1.82 -10.09 -16.50
C TYR A 209 -1.98 -10.84 -15.19
N LYS A 210 -1.04 -11.74 -14.88
CA LYS A 210 -1.08 -12.49 -13.62
C LYS A 210 -0.92 -11.56 -12.43
N VAL A 211 -1.77 -11.69 -11.41
CA VAL A 211 -1.74 -10.85 -10.21
C VAL A 211 -0.80 -11.48 -9.18
N PHE A 212 0.32 -10.80 -8.90
CA PHE A 212 1.27 -11.26 -7.88
C PHE A 212 2.15 -10.12 -7.35
N ILE A 213 2.81 -10.35 -6.22
CA ILE A 213 3.91 -9.52 -5.72
C ILE A 213 5.21 -10.31 -5.89
N PRO A 214 6.20 -9.74 -6.59
CA PRO A 214 7.47 -10.40 -6.78
C PRO A 214 8.26 -10.44 -5.46
N ALA A 215 8.92 -11.56 -5.22
CA ALA A 215 9.98 -11.63 -4.22
C ALA A 215 11.36 -11.62 -4.89
N SER A 216 12.40 -11.48 -4.07
CA SER A 216 13.80 -11.54 -4.52
C SER A 216 14.05 -12.81 -5.34
N LYS A 217 13.55 -13.94 -4.85
CA LYS A 217 13.58 -15.22 -5.56
C LYS A 217 12.18 -15.59 -6.08
N PRO A 218 12.06 -16.08 -7.33
CA PRO A 218 10.76 -16.38 -7.95
C PRO A 218 9.88 -17.36 -7.17
N GLU A 219 10.47 -18.33 -6.47
CA GLU A 219 9.76 -19.33 -5.65
C GLU A 219 9.03 -18.73 -4.44
N TYR A 220 9.36 -17.49 -4.05
CA TYR A 220 8.70 -16.78 -2.97
C TYR A 220 7.74 -15.69 -3.46
N ASN A 221 7.46 -15.63 -4.78
CA ASN A 221 6.46 -14.71 -5.30
C ASN A 221 5.11 -14.99 -4.62
N LEU A 222 4.43 -13.92 -4.20
CA LEU A 222 3.10 -14.02 -3.61
C LEU A 222 2.06 -13.89 -4.72
N TYR A 223 1.58 -15.02 -5.22
CA TYR A 223 0.54 -15.07 -6.24
C TYR A 223 -0.85 -14.89 -5.60
N CYS A 224 -1.75 -14.23 -6.33
CA CYS A 224 -3.14 -14.12 -5.94
C CYS A 224 -3.88 -15.40 -6.36
N HIS A 225 -4.43 -16.10 -5.36
CA HIS A 225 -5.28 -17.26 -5.54
C HIS A 225 -6.61 -17.04 -4.80
N ILE A 226 -7.70 -17.60 -5.32
CA ILE A 226 -8.97 -17.67 -4.61
C ILE A 226 -9.36 -19.12 -4.43
N GLN A 227 -9.61 -19.49 -3.17
CA GLN A 227 -10.01 -20.84 -2.79
C GLN A 227 -11.38 -21.18 -3.39
N ARG A 228 -11.54 -22.41 -3.87
CA ARG A 228 -12.77 -22.93 -4.49
C ARG A 228 -13.99 -22.77 -3.57
N ASN A 229 -13.83 -23.00 -2.28
CA ASN A 229 -14.91 -22.88 -1.30
C ASN A 229 -15.48 -21.45 -1.21
N LEU A 230 -14.71 -20.41 -1.57
CA LEU A 230 -15.17 -19.01 -1.63
C LEU A 230 -15.95 -18.68 -2.91
N LEU A 231 -15.89 -19.55 -3.92
CA LEU A 231 -16.58 -19.37 -5.20
C LEU A 231 -18.01 -19.95 -5.20
N SER A 232 -18.45 -20.50 -4.07
CA SER A 232 -19.77 -21.14 -3.94
C SER A 232 -19.98 -22.18 -5.05
N ASN A 233 -21.18 -22.27 -5.64
CA ASN A 233 -21.49 -23.20 -6.74
C ASN A 233 -21.09 -22.66 -8.13
N LEU A 234 -20.39 -21.51 -8.21
CA LEU A 234 -20.02 -20.90 -9.48
C LEU A 234 -18.94 -21.72 -10.20
N TYR A 235 -17.99 -22.29 -9.45
CA TYR A 235 -16.92 -23.11 -9.99
C TYR A 235 -17.23 -24.60 -9.87
N LYS A 236 -17.19 -25.31 -11.00
CA LYS A 236 -17.48 -26.75 -11.08
C LYS A 236 -16.28 -27.62 -11.45
N GLY A 237 -15.10 -27.02 -11.64
CA GLY A 237 -13.89 -27.77 -11.94
C GLY A 237 -13.33 -28.49 -10.70
N ASP A 238 -12.15 -29.08 -10.86
CA ASP A 238 -11.51 -29.96 -9.88
C ASP A 238 -10.44 -29.26 -9.02
N LYS A 239 -9.93 -28.09 -9.42
CA LYS A 239 -8.91 -27.35 -8.68
C LYS A 239 -9.40 -26.85 -7.32
N ASP A 240 -8.55 -26.94 -6.31
CA ASP A 240 -8.82 -26.43 -4.96
C ASP A 240 -8.76 -24.89 -4.88
N GLU A 241 -7.96 -24.27 -5.73
CA GLU A 241 -7.82 -22.82 -5.85
C GLU A 241 -7.60 -22.40 -7.30
N LEU A 242 -8.01 -21.17 -7.63
CA LEU A 242 -7.84 -20.59 -8.96
C LEU A 242 -6.89 -19.39 -8.92
N GLU A 243 -5.99 -19.34 -9.90
CA GLU A 243 -5.13 -18.20 -10.12
C GLU A 243 -5.93 -16.98 -10.59
N VAL A 244 -5.52 -15.79 -10.15
CA VAL A 244 -6.16 -14.53 -10.53
C VAL A 244 -5.32 -13.76 -11.55
N TYR A 245 -5.99 -13.39 -12.64
CA TYR A 245 -5.48 -12.53 -13.68
C TYR A 245 -6.33 -11.25 -13.77
N ILE A 246 -5.75 -10.19 -14.33
CA ILE A 246 -6.42 -8.89 -14.47
C ILE A 246 -6.22 -8.31 -15.86
N GLN A 247 -7.27 -7.72 -16.43
CA GLN A 247 -7.18 -6.94 -17.65
C GLN A 247 -6.55 -5.57 -17.37
N GLY A 248 -5.75 -5.05 -18.32
CA GLY A 248 -5.22 -3.69 -18.23
C GLY A 248 -6.33 -2.61 -18.12
N HIS A 249 -7.50 -2.87 -18.71
CA HIS A 249 -8.67 -2.00 -18.58
C HIS A 249 -9.15 -1.86 -17.13
N ALA A 250 -9.16 -2.94 -16.35
CA ALA A 250 -9.56 -2.92 -14.95
C ALA A 250 -8.63 -2.04 -14.10
N ILE A 251 -7.33 -2.11 -14.35
CA ILE A 251 -6.32 -1.29 -13.67
C ILE A 251 -6.53 0.20 -13.99
N ASN A 252 -6.86 0.53 -15.25
CA ASN A 252 -7.15 1.92 -15.63
C ASN A 252 -8.44 2.42 -14.96
N ARG A 253 -9.51 1.63 -14.97
CA ARG A 253 -10.76 1.94 -14.27
C ARG A 253 -10.55 2.13 -12.77
N TYR A 254 -9.69 1.33 -12.15
CA TYR A 254 -9.29 1.51 -10.75
C TYR A 254 -8.63 2.88 -10.55
N LYS A 255 -7.62 3.23 -11.36
CA LYS A 255 -6.90 4.51 -11.24
C LYS A 255 -7.81 5.72 -11.44
N GLU A 256 -8.70 5.65 -12.42
CA GLU A 256 -9.64 6.72 -12.76
C GLU A 256 -10.67 6.94 -11.64
N ARG A 257 -11.33 5.86 -11.18
CA ARG A 257 -12.40 5.95 -10.18
C ARG A 257 -11.91 6.24 -8.77
N THR A 258 -10.64 5.97 -8.50
CA THR A 258 -9.98 6.31 -7.23
C THR A 258 -9.18 7.60 -7.32
N ASN A 259 -9.31 8.40 -8.38
CA ASN A 259 -8.88 9.80 -8.31
C ASN A 259 -9.67 10.51 -7.20
N PRO A 260 -9.07 11.36 -6.34
CA PRO A 260 -7.73 11.99 -6.37
C PRO A 260 -6.60 11.26 -5.61
N ILE A 261 -6.80 10.00 -5.19
CA ILE A 261 -5.82 9.28 -4.34
C ILE A 261 -4.42 9.25 -5.01
N GLY A 262 -3.37 9.41 -4.20
CA GLY A 262 -1.99 9.35 -4.66
C GLY A 262 -1.62 7.96 -5.22
N ASP A 263 -0.80 7.91 -6.28
CA ASP A 263 -0.47 6.66 -6.98
C ASP A 263 0.20 5.60 -6.08
N ILE A 264 1.03 6.04 -5.13
CA ILE A 264 1.68 5.15 -4.15
C ILE A 264 0.62 4.46 -3.27
N ILE A 265 -0.37 5.22 -2.80
CA ILE A 265 -1.46 4.72 -1.96
C ILE A 265 -2.36 3.77 -2.77
N LYS A 266 -2.67 4.11 -4.02
CA LYS A 266 -3.42 3.23 -4.94
C LYS A 266 -2.73 1.87 -5.10
N ARG A 267 -1.42 1.86 -5.38
CA ARG A 267 -0.67 0.60 -5.57
C ARG A 267 -0.64 -0.23 -4.29
N PHE A 268 -0.42 0.41 -3.15
CA PHE A 268 -0.46 -0.26 -1.85
C PHE A 268 -1.81 -0.95 -1.59
N HIS A 269 -2.92 -0.22 -1.74
CA HIS A 269 -4.25 -0.78 -1.49
C HIS A 269 -4.70 -1.78 -2.55
N PHE A 270 -4.27 -1.61 -3.80
CA PHE A 270 -4.43 -2.63 -4.84
C PHE A 270 -3.81 -3.95 -4.40
N SER A 271 -2.53 -3.91 -4.02
CA SER A 271 -1.80 -5.11 -3.62
C SER A 271 -2.33 -5.71 -2.32
N GLN A 272 -2.70 -4.90 -1.32
CA GLN A 272 -3.35 -5.40 -0.11
C GLN A 272 -4.67 -6.10 -0.41
N SER A 273 -5.52 -5.52 -1.26
CA SER A 273 -6.86 -6.06 -1.55
C SER A 273 -6.84 -7.38 -2.32
N LEU A 274 -5.83 -7.60 -3.16
CA LEU A 274 -5.77 -8.79 -4.01
C LEU A 274 -4.80 -9.86 -3.49
N ILE A 275 -3.78 -9.51 -2.70
CA ILE A 275 -2.73 -10.45 -2.32
C ILE A 275 -2.88 -10.93 -0.87
N CYS A 276 -3.43 -10.09 0.01
CA CYS A 276 -3.59 -10.43 1.43
C CYS A 276 -4.96 -11.10 1.67
N ASP A 277 -5.15 -12.30 1.10
CA ASP A 277 -6.35 -13.14 1.25
C ASP A 277 -7.67 -12.48 0.76
N PRO A 278 -7.87 -12.38 -0.57
CA PRO A 278 -9.08 -11.79 -1.11
C PRO A 278 -10.30 -12.67 -0.83
N ILE A 279 -11.26 -12.15 -0.05
CA ILE A 279 -12.55 -12.82 0.19
C ILE A 279 -13.60 -12.26 -0.77
N PRO A 280 -13.94 -12.96 -1.88
CA PRO A 280 -14.91 -12.47 -2.83
C PRO A 280 -16.36 -12.56 -2.31
N VAL A 281 -17.22 -11.74 -2.88
CA VAL A 281 -18.68 -11.89 -2.81
C VAL A 281 -19.17 -12.39 -4.17
N VAL A 282 -19.89 -13.51 -4.19
CA VAL A 282 -20.45 -14.09 -5.41
C VAL A 282 -21.92 -13.71 -5.53
N ILE A 283 -22.30 -13.04 -6.63
CA ILE A 283 -23.69 -12.66 -6.92
C ILE A 283 -24.00 -13.05 -8.36
N GLY A 284 -24.91 -14.01 -8.52
CA GLY A 284 -25.21 -14.59 -9.84
C GLY A 284 -23.97 -15.25 -10.44
N GLN A 285 -23.56 -14.79 -11.63
CA GLN A 285 -22.37 -15.27 -12.32
C GLN A 285 -21.13 -14.37 -12.14
N CYS A 286 -21.23 -13.34 -11.30
CA CYS A 286 -20.16 -12.36 -11.10
C CYS A 286 -19.45 -12.58 -9.77
N ILE A 287 -18.12 -12.48 -9.79
CA ILE A 287 -17.25 -12.48 -8.61
C ILE A 287 -16.88 -11.03 -8.31
N TYR A 288 -17.19 -10.56 -7.10
CA TYR A 288 -16.84 -9.22 -6.62
C TYR A 288 -15.75 -9.33 -5.56
N ILE A 289 -14.51 -9.00 -5.93
CA ILE A 289 -13.38 -9.00 -4.98
C ILE A 289 -13.31 -7.61 -4.34
N PRO A 290 -13.55 -7.47 -3.02
CA PRO A 290 -13.56 -6.17 -2.35
C PRO A 290 -12.20 -5.47 -2.46
N CYS A 291 -12.24 -4.17 -2.73
CA CYS A 291 -11.08 -3.30 -2.64
C CYS A 291 -11.27 -2.36 -1.45
N ASN A 292 -10.37 -2.47 -0.48
CA ASN A 292 -10.44 -1.72 0.77
C ASN A 292 -9.28 -0.70 0.84
N MET A 293 -9.63 0.54 1.17
CA MET A 293 -8.67 1.54 1.64
C MET A 293 -8.76 1.60 3.15
N THR A 294 -7.75 1.06 3.82
CA THR A 294 -7.77 0.80 5.27
C THR A 294 -8.92 -0.14 5.66
N LYS A 295 -9.91 0.33 6.41
CA LYS A 295 -11.12 -0.41 6.79
C LYS A 295 -12.35 -0.04 5.93
N ILE A 296 -12.19 0.91 5.01
CA ILE A 296 -13.28 1.43 4.18
C ILE A 296 -13.29 0.70 2.85
N ARG A 297 -14.43 0.09 2.50
CA ARG A 297 -14.61 -0.55 1.20
C ARG A 297 -14.91 0.51 0.15
N ILE A 298 -13.96 0.74 -0.74
CA ILE A 298 -14.11 1.76 -1.80
C ILE A 298 -14.77 1.19 -3.05
N GLY A 299 -14.71 -0.12 -3.27
CA GLY A 299 -15.29 -0.73 -4.45
C GLY A 299 -14.90 -2.18 -4.63
N TYR A 300 -15.01 -2.66 -5.87
CA TYR A 300 -14.83 -4.07 -6.21
C TYR A 300 -14.09 -4.24 -7.53
N PHE A 301 -13.18 -5.19 -7.55
CA PHE A 301 -12.71 -5.80 -8.79
C PHE A 301 -13.73 -6.85 -9.22
N VAL A 302 -14.33 -6.65 -10.39
CA VAL A 302 -15.35 -7.55 -10.94
C VAL A 302 -14.68 -8.56 -11.85
N ALA A 303 -14.88 -9.83 -11.54
CA ALA A 303 -14.25 -10.95 -12.21
C ALA A 303 -15.26 -12.02 -12.64
N GLU A 304 -14.80 -12.89 -13.53
CA GLU A 304 -15.47 -14.11 -13.96
C GLU A 304 -14.46 -15.26 -14.04
N ILE A 305 -14.96 -16.50 -14.11
CA ILE A 305 -14.13 -17.68 -14.33
C ILE A 305 -14.07 -17.95 -15.83
N ILE A 306 -12.85 -18.10 -16.36
CA ILE A 306 -12.59 -18.43 -17.78
C ILE A 306 -11.53 -19.53 -17.76
N ASP A 307 -11.78 -20.69 -18.38
CA ASP A 307 -10.78 -21.76 -18.54
C ASP A 307 -10.00 -22.09 -17.25
N ASP A 308 -10.70 -22.29 -16.13
CA ASP A 308 -10.11 -22.57 -14.81
C ASP A 308 -9.13 -21.51 -14.28
N ILE A 309 -9.32 -20.25 -14.65
CA ILE A 309 -8.68 -19.07 -14.02
C ILE A 309 -9.73 -18.00 -13.72
N ILE A 310 -9.43 -17.10 -12.77
CA ILE A 310 -10.28 -15.95 -12.46
C ILE A 310 -9.73 -14.74 -13.21
N VAL A 311 -10.57 -14.08 -14.00
CA VAL A 311 -10.19 -12.91 -14.79
C VAL A 311 -10.95 -11.67 -14.32
N ILE A 312 -10.24 -10.74 -13.70
CA ILE A 312 -10.75 -9.41 -13.34
C ILE A 312 -10.87 -8.57 -14.61
N LYS A 313 -12.11 -8.18 -14.95
CA LYS A 313 -12.44 -7.43 -16.16
C LYS A 313 -12.50 -5.92 -15.97
N THR A 314 -12.96 -5.50 -14.80
CA THR A 314 -13.14 -4.08 -14.50
C THR A 314 -13.05 -3.81 -13.00
N PHE A 315 -12.95 -2.54 -12.64
CA PHE A 315 -13.10 -2.06 -11.27
C PHE A 315 -14.32 -1.13 -11.21
N ILE A 316 -15.18 -1.31 -10.22
CA ILE A 316 -16.32 -0.43 -9.95
C ILE A 316 -16.25 0.11 -8.53
N LEU A 317 -16.71 1.34 -8.33
CA LEU A 317 -16.84 1.91 -6.98
C LEU A 317 -18.01 1.22 -6.24
N ALA A 318 -18.00 1.21 -4.91
CA ALA A 318 -19.05 0.60 -4.09
C ALA A 318 -20.45 1.20 -4.37
N THR A 319 -20.47 2.45 -4.82
CA THR A 319 -21.67 3.19 -5.21
C THR A 319 -22.16 2.83 -6.62
N HIS A 320 -21.40 2.11 -7.44
CA HIS A 320 -21.84 1.80 -8.79
C HIS A 320 -23.12 0.94 -8.76
N ALA A 321 -24.06 1.17 -9.66
CA ALA A 321 -25.37 0.48 -9.67
C ALA A 321 -25.31 -1.06 -9.77
N SER A 322 -24.15 -1.63 -10.14
CA SER A 322 -23.94 -3.09 -10.14
C SER A 322 -23.21 -3.62 -8.91
N ALA A 323 -22.70 -2.75 -8.04
CA ALA A 323 -22.12 -3.16 -6.77
C ALA A 323 -23.23 -3.44 -5.74
N PRO A 324 -23.00 -4.31 -4.74
CA PRO A 324 -24.02 -4.65 -3.73
C PRO A 324 -24.60 -3.42 -3.02
N GLU A 325 -23.72 -2.53 -2.56
CA GLU A 325 -24.10 -1.29 -1.87
C GLU A 325 -24.81 -0.31 -2.81
N GLY A 326 -24.32 -0.14 -4.04
CA GLY A 326 -24.95 0.70 -5.06
C GLY A 326 -26.32 0.21 -5.49
N GLN A 327 -26.53 -1.10 -5.62
CA GLN A 327 -27.87 -1.68 -5.87
C GLN A 327 -28.84 -1.37 -4.72
N LYS A 328 -28.36 -1.49 -3.47
CA LYS A 328 -29.17 -1.14 -2.30
C LYS A 328 -29.51 0.34 -2.29
N PHE A 329 -28.55 1.21 -2.59
CA PHE A 329 -28.76 2.65 -2.69
C PHE A 329 -29.78 3.01 -3.78
N GLN A 330 -29.67 2.40 -4.96
CA GLN A 330 -30.61 2.58 -6.06
C GLN A 330 -32.04 2.16 -5.66
N LYS A 331 -32.21 1.02 -4.97
CA LYS A 331 -33.52 0.58 -4.49
C LYS A 331 -34.14 1.56 -3.48
N LEU A 332 -33.32 2.13 -2.60
CA LEU A 332 -33.78 3.08 -1.59
C LEU A 332 -34.15 4.45 -2.17
N THR A 333 -33.45 4.90 -3.21
CA THR A 333 -33.57 6.26 -3.76
C THR A 333 -34.36 6.35 -5.07
N GLY A 334 -34.58 5.24 -5.75
CA GLY A 334 -35.19 5.20 -7.09
C GLY A 334 -34.26 5.62 -8.23
N LEU A 335 -33.04 6.09 -7.93
CA LEU A 335 -32.14 6.66 -8.92
C LEU A 335 -31.69 5.63 -9.96
N SER A 336 -31.76 5.99 -11.24
CA SER A 336 -31.26 5.16 -12.33
C SER A 336 -29.72 5.16 -12.37
N LYS A 337 -29.14 4.20 -13.09
CA LYS A 337 -27.69 4.20 -13.35
C LYS A 337 -27.22 5.49 -14.02
N HIS A 338 -28.05 6.11 -14.87
CA HIS A 338 -27.73 7.38 -15.51
C HIS A 338 -27.68 8.52 -14.49
N ASP A 339 -28.63 8.56 -13.56
CA ASP A 339 -28.65 9.56 -12.49
C ASP A 339 -27.41 9.43 -11.60
N MET A 340 -27.05 8.21 -11.19
CA MET A 340 -25.86 7.98 -10.36
C MET A 340 -24.55 8.41 -11.05
N ASN A 341 -24.47 8.27 -12.38
CA ASN A 341 -23.32 8.78 -13.14
C ASN A 341 -23.37 10.31 -13.28
N TYR A 342 -24.56 10.89 -13.48
CA TYR A 342 -24.77 12.33 -13.59
C TYR A 342 -24.35 13.06 -12.31
N TRP A 343 -24.68 12.49 -11.14
CA TRP A 343 -24.26 13.01 -9.84
C TRP A 343 -22.81 12.73 -9.47
N ASP A 344 -22.05 12.09 -10.37
CA ASP A 344 -20.65 11.72 -10.16
C ASP A 344 -20.38 10.93 -8.87
N ILE A 345 -21.41 10.30 -8.27
CA ILE A 345 -21.25 9.44 -7.09
C ILE A 345 -20.53 8.13 -7.41
N THR A 346 -20.13 7.90 -8.66
CA THR A 346 -19.29 6.76 -9.08
C THR A 346 -17.80 7.07 -9.11
N LYS A 347 -17.40 8.27 -8.67
CA LYS A 347 -16.01 8.72 -8.49
C LYS A 347 -15.73 8.94 -7.00
N LEU A 348 -14.56 8.50 -6.54
CA LEU A 348 -14.16 8.65 -5.14
C LEU A 348 -13.94 10.12 -4.74
N GLU A 349 -13.50 10.95 -5.69
CA GLU A 349 -13.36 12.40 -5.56
C GLU A 349 -14.58 13.08 -4.94
N THR A 350 -15.78 12.66 -5.35
CA THR A 350 -17.05 13.17 -4.83
C THR A 350 -17.17 12.98 -3.32
N PHE A 351 -16.66 11.88 -2.77
CA PHE A 351 -16.76 11.60 -1.33
C PHE A 351 -15.65 12.27 -0.51
N ILE A 352 -14.44 12.40 -1.07
CA ILE A 352 -13.31 13.03 -0.37
C ILE A 352 -13.52 14.55 -0.25
N ASN A 353 -14.10 15.17 -1.28
CA ASN A 353 -14.26 16.63 -1.32
C ASN A 353 -15.53 17.13 -0.61
N ASN A 354 -16.38 16.24 -0.12
CA ASN A 354 -17.67 16.60 0.44
C ASN A 354 -17.86 15.93 1.80
N THR A 355 -18.65 16.54 2.66
CA THR A 355 -19.06 15.95 3.95
C THR A 355 -20.52 15.53 3.89
N MET A 356 -20.89 14.55 4.71
CA MET A 356 -22.26 14.06 4.82
C MET A 356 -22.69 14.14 6.30
N PRO A 357 -23.11 15.33 6.78
CA PRO A 357 -23.52 15.48 8.16
C PRO A 357 -24.85 14.75 8.41
N SER A 358 -25.12 14.40 9.68
CA SER A 358 -26.26 13.56 10.05
C SER A 358 -27.62 14.20 9.83
N ASP A 359 -27.68 15.52 9.73
CA ASP A 359 -28.87 16.32 9.41
C ASP A 359 -29.12 16.45 7.89
N ASN A 360 -28.18 15.99 7.04
CA ASN A 360 -28.40 15.96 5.60
C ASN A 360 -29.51 14.95 5.25
N PRO A 361 -30.54 15.34 4.48
CA PRO A 361 -31.63 14.43 4.13
C PRO A 361 -31.21 13.18 3.32
N LEU A 362 -30.01 13.16 2.71
CA LEU A 362 -29.46 11.97 2.03
C LEU A 362 -28.76 11.00 2.99
N TYR A 363 -28.44 11.43 4.22
CA TYR A 363 -27.67 10.64 5.18
C TYR A 363 -28.26 9.24 5.44
N PRO A 364 -29.60 9.07 5.63
CA PRO A 364 -30.18 7.75 5.85
C PRO A 364 -29.92 6.79 4.70
N TYR A 365 -30.02 7.26 3.44
CA TYR A 365 -29.79 6.42 2.26
C TYR A 365 -28.34 5.94 2.16
N PHE A 366 -27.36 6.83 2.41
CA PHE A 366 -25.94 6.46 2.43
C PHE A 366 -25.61 5.52 3.59
N LYS A 367 -26.18 5.76 4.78
CA LYS A 367 -25.98 4.91 5.95
C LYS A 367 -26.56 3.51 5.75
N GLU A 368 -27.81 3.41 5.33
CA GLU A 368 -28.50 2.13 5.14
C GLU A 368 -27.90 1.32 3.98
N SER A 369 -27.42 1.98 2.92
CA SER A 369 -26.72 1.30 1.82
C SER A 369 -25.30 0.85 2.16
N GLY A 370 -24.74 1.26 3.30
CA GLY A 370 -23.37 0.95 3.70
C GLY A 370 -22.30 1.82 3.02
N LEU A 371 -22.70 2.95 2.43
CA LEU A 371 -21.84 3.86 1.68
C LEU A 371 -21.33 5.06 2.50
N ILE A 372 -21.85 5.27 3.71
CA ILE A 372 -21.50 6.45 4.54
C ILE A 372 -20.01 6.54 4.85
N SER A 373 -19.32 5.41 5.02
CA SER A 373 -17.90 5.39 5.34
C SER A 373 -16.99 5.90 4.23
N LEU A 374 -17.50 6.08 3.01
CA LEU A 374 -16.76 6.73 1.93
C LEU A 374 -16.45 8.20 2.26
N PHE A 375 -17.29 8.86 3.08
CA PHE A 375 -17.07 10.23 3.55
C PHE A 375 -16.03 10.33 4.69
N ASP A 376 -15.62 9.20 5.27
CA ASP A 376 -14.54 9.15 6.27
C ASP A 376 -13.15 9.15 5.62
N LEU A 377 -13.07 9.13 4.28
CA LEU A 377 -11.82 9.24 3.56
C LEU A 377 -11.34 10.70 3.60
N ASP A 378 -10.34 10.94 4.42
CA ASP A 378 -9.75 12.27 4.56
C ASP A 378 -8.79 12.63 3.40
N ASP A 379 -8.36 13.89 3.41
CA ASP A 379 -7.46 14.42 2.40
C ASP A 379 -6.01 13.90 2.53
N THR A 380 -5.69 13.13 3.58
CA THR A 380 -4.33 12.60 3.80
C THR A 380 -3.93 11.57 2.74
N PHE A 381 -4.91 10.97 2.06
CA PHE A 381 -4.70 10.06 0.95
C PHE A 381 -4.53 10.77 -0.40
N THR A 382 -4.79 12.08 -0.47
CA THR A 382 -4.76 12.86 -1.70
C THR A 382 -3.37 13.39 -2.03
N SER A 383 -3.07 13.51 -3.32
CA SER A 383 -1.86 14.20 -3.76
C SER A 383 -2.11 15.71 -3.67
N PRO A 384 -1.15 16.54 -3.18
CA PRO A 384 -1.31 17.99 -3.07
C PRO A 384 -1.73 18.64 -4.41
N ASP A 385 -1.21 18.12 -5.52
CA ASP A 385 -1.46 18.62 -6.87
C ASP A 385 -2.83 18.21 -7.47
N LYS A 386 -3.65 17.44 -6.75
CA LYS A 386 -4.89 16.83 -7.27
C LYS A 386 -6.16 17.23 -6.52
N LYS A 387 -6.09 18.25 -5.66
CA LYS A 387 -7.29 18.82 -5.03
C LYS A 387 -8.12 19.53 -6.10
N SER A 388 -9.32 19.02 -6.34
CA SER A 388 -10.33 19.68 -7.17
C SER A 388 -11.34 20.41 -6.27
N ASN A 389 -11.90 21.50 -6.78
CA ASN A 389 -12.96 22.25 -6.10
C ASN A 389 -14.37 21.74 -6.47
N THR A 390 -14.51 20.45 -6.80
CA THR A 390 -15.80 19.89 -7.23
C THR A 390 -16.68 19.64 -6.00
N GLU A 391 -17.55 20.62 -5.70
CA GLU A 391 -18.57 20.51 -4.66
C GLU A 391 -19.78 19.76 -5.23
N ALA A 392 -20.18 18.67 -4.58
CA ALA A 392 -21.35 17.91 -5.01
C ALA A 392 -22.62 18.66 -4.60
N THR A 393 -23.53 18.91 -5.55
CA THR A 393 -24.76 19.65 -5.28
C THR A 393 -25.83 18.72 -4.68
N TRP A 394 -25.63 18.27 -3.44
CA TRP A 394 -26.53 17.32 -2.74
C TRP A 394 -28.00 17.74 -2.77
N GLN A 395 -28.27 19.05 -2.71
CA GLN A 395 -29.62 19.61 -2.80
C GLN A 395 -30.32 19.27 -4.12
N HIS A 396 -29.59 19.25 -5.23
CA HIS A 396 -30.19 18.92 -6.53
C HIS A 396 -30.46 17.42 -6.65
N MET A 397 -29.58 16.58 -6.08
CA MET A 397 -29.81 15.14 -5.97
C MET A 397 -31.07 14.84 -5.15
N LEU A 398 -31.26 15.55 -4.04
CA LEU A 398 -32.47 15.46 -3.21
C LEU A 398 -33.73 15.80 -4.00
N ASN A 399 -33.73 16.91 -4.73
CA ASN A 399 -34.87 17.32 -5.55
C ASN A 399 -35.24 16.25 -6.59
N CYS A 400 -34.26 15.54 -7.16
CA CYS A 400 -34.50 14.44 -8.09
C CYS A 400 -35.12 13.22 -7.40
N ILE A 401 -34.63 12.84 -6.23
CA ILE A 401 -35.18 11.73 -5.43
C ILE A 401 -36.63 12.03 -5.03
N SER A 402 -36.92 13.24 -4.54
CA SER A 402 -38.28 13.65 -4.18
C SER A 402 -39.24 13.55 -5.37
N LYS A 403 -38.82 13.99 -6.57
CA LYS A 403 -39.64 13.86 -7.78
C LYS A 403 -39.90 12.39 -8.16
N GLN A 404 -38.90 11.51 -8.00
CA GLN A 404 -39.07 10.09 -8.30
C GLN A 404 -40.03 9.40 -7.33
N HIS A 405 -39.97 9.70 -6.03
CA HIS A 405 -40.94 9.17 -5.07
C HIS A 405 -42.36 9.63 -5.37
N ILE A 406 -42.55 10.90 -5.78
CA ILE A 406 -43.85 11.40 -6.21
C ILE A 406 -44.36 10.58 -7.40
N HIS A 407 -43.55 10.40 -8.44
CA HIS A 407 -43.96 9.61 -9.62
C HIS A 407 -44.28 8.14 -9.30
N GLN A 408 -43.52 7.50 -8.40
CA GLN A 408 -43.77 6.12 -8.00
C GLN A 408 -45.10 6.00 -7.23
N ASN A 409 -45.35 6.90 -6.29
CA ASN A 409 -46.60 6.92 -5.52
C ASN A 409 -47.80 7.21 -6.42
N THR A 410 -47.71 8.20 -7.33
CA THR A 410 -48.78 8.50 -8.29
C THR A 410 -49.06 7.31 -9.21
N SER A 411 -48.02 6.63 -9.71
CA SER A 411 -48.21 5.45 -10.57
C SER A 411 -48.83 4.25 -9.84
N GLN A 412 -48.57 4.09 -8.54
CA GLN A 412 -49.21 3.07 -7.71
C GLN A 412 -50.67 3.40 -7.42
N GLU A 413 -50.97 4.65 -7.05
CA GLU A 413 -52.35 5.13 -6.87
C GLU A 413 -53.17 5.02 -8.17
N GLU A 414 -52.60 5.37 -9.32
CA GLU A 414 -53.23 5.20 -10.63
C GLU A 414 -53.49 3.73 -10.96
N MET A 415 -52.54 2.82 -10.67
CA MET A 415 -52.75 1.38 -10.86
C MET A 415 -53.80 0.79 -9.91
N GLU A 416 -53.87 1.25 -8.67
CA GLU A 416 -54.86 0.81 -7.68
C GLU A 416 -56.26 1.32 -8.04
N ASN A 417 -56.38 2.58 -8.49
CA ASN A 417 -57.64 3.16 -8.95
C ASN A 417 -58.14 2.52 -10.25
N THR A 418 -57.25 2.23 -11.21
CA THR A 418 -57.63 1.56 -12.46
C THR A 418 -58.16 0.14 -12.21
N LYS A 419 -57.55 -0.61 -11.28
CA LYS A 419 -58.03 -1.95 -10.87
C LYS A 419 -59.37 -1.89 -10.14
N LEU A 420 -59.64 -0.83 -9.39
CA LEU A 420 -60.92 -0.60 -8.72
C LEU A 420 -62.03 -0.28 -9.72
N GLU A 421 -61.75 0.53 -10.74
CA GLU A 421 -62.70 0.83 -11.82
C GLU A 421 -62.99 -0.39 -12.70
N GLU A 422 -62.00 -1.22 -13.00
CA GLU A 422 -62.19 -2.50 -13.74
C GLU A 422 -62.94 -3.58 -12.93
N LEU A 423 -63.00 -3.46 -11.59
CA LEU A 423 -63.79 -4.34 -10.72
C LEU A 423 -65.22 -3.84 -10.48
N MET A 424 -65.56 -2.64 -10.97
CA MET A 424 -66.87 -2.01 -10.80
C MET A 424 -67.72 -1.99 -12.08
N VAL A 425 -67.32 -2.73 -13.11
CA VAL A 425 -68.10 -3.05 -14.33
C VAL A 425 -68.39 -4.53 -14.36
#